data_AF-A0A1E7HXK1-F1
#
_entry.id   AF-A0A1E7HXK1-F1
#
_cell.length_a   1.000
_cell.length_b   1.000
_cell.length_c   1.000
_cell.angle_alpha   90.00
_cell.angle_beta   90.00
_cell.angle_gamma   90.00
#
_symmetry.space_group_name_H-M   'P 1'
#
loop_
_entity.id
_entity.type
_entity.pdbx_description
1 polymer ?
#
loop_
_entity_poly.entity_id
_entity_poly.type
_entity_poly.pdbx_seq_one_letter_code
_entity_poly.pdbx_strand_id
1 'polypeptide(L)' 'MTRLYIKIKDNEKAIIILNLLKELPFVEIEESADEKTGKSGKGDKGSVADLFGLWENRKITLSDIRKKAWARN' A
#
# COMPACT_ATOMS: atom_id res chain seq x y z
N MET A 1 20.74 -22.18 -13.11
CA MET A 1 20.24 -21.21 -12.10
C MET A 1 20.94 -21.49 -10.79
N THR A 2 21.58 -20.49 -10.19
CA THR A 2 22.31 -20.60 -8.91
C THR A 2 21.58 -19.78 -7.87
N ARG A 3 21.18 -20.41 -6.75
CA ARG A 3 20.45 -19.75 -5.65
C ARG A 3 21.40 -19.49 -4.49
N LEU A 4 21.39 -18.26 -4.00
CA LEU A 4 22.22 -17.82 -2.88
C LEU A 4 21.32 -17.62 -1.65
N TYR A 5 21.59 -18.35 -0.57
CA TYR A 5 20.91 -18.16 0.71
C TYR A 5 21.85 -17.44 1.68
N ILE A 6 21.50 -16.20 2.05
CA ILE A 6 22.25 -15.41 3.02
C ILE A 6 21.48 -15.41 4.34
N LYS A 7 22.09 -15.96 5.41
CA LYS A 7 21.58 -15.82 6.78
C LYS A 7 22.28 -14.65 7.45
N ILE A 8 21.54 -13.58 7.71
CA ILE A 8 22.05 -12.37 8.35
C ILE A 8 21.63 -12.43 9.82
N LYS A 9 22.59 -12.35 10.75
CA LYS A 9 22.32 -12.38 12.20
C LYS A 9 21.80 -11.05 12.75
N ASP A 10 22.03 -9.97 12.02
CA ASP A 10 21.77 -8.59 12.42
C ASP A 10 20.83 -7.94 11.40
N ASN A 11 19.56 -7.77 11.78
CA ASN A 11 18.52 -7.27 10.89
C ASN A 11 18.76 -5.84 10.43
N GLU A 12 19.44 -5.00 11.21
CA GLU A 12 19.72 -3.61 10.83
C GLU A 12 20.72 -3.54 9.67
N LYS A 13 21.68 -4.49 9.65
CA LYS A 13 22.68 -4.60 8.58
C LYS A 13 22.16 -5.34 7.35
N ALA A 14 21.01 -6.02 7.47
CA ALA A 14 20.39 -6.70 6.33
C ALA A 14 20.00 -5.73 5.22
N ILE A 15 19.59 -4.51 5.58
CA ILE A 15 19.20 -3.46 4.65
C ILE A 15 20.38 -3.06 3.75
N ILE A 16 21.59 -3.00 4.30
CA ILE A 16 22.81 -2.64 3.55
C ILE A 16 23.11 -3.70 2.48
N ILE A 17 23.04 -4.98 2.87
CA ILE A 17 23.27 -6.11 1.97
C ILE A 17 22.19 -6.14 0.88
N LEU A 18 20.93 -5.89 1.26
CA LEU A 18 19.82 -5.88 0.32
C LEU A 18 19.92 -4.72 -0.68
N ASN A 19 20.37 -3.54 -0.25
CA ASN A 19 20.65 -2.41 -1.14
C ASN A 19 21.80 -2.72 -2.10
N LEU A 20 22.88 -3.36 -1.63
CA LEU A 20 24.01 -3.75 -2.50
C LEU A 20 23.58 -4.79 -3.54
N LEU A 21 22.76 -5.76 -3.16
CA LEU A 21 22.22 -6.76 -4.07
C LEU A 21 21.27 -6.16 -5.11
N LYS A 22 20.54 -5.09 -4.79
CA LYS A 22 19.68 -4.36 -5.73
C LYS A 22 20.46 -3.61 -6.81
N GLU A 23 21.66 -3.14 -6.51
CA GLU A 23 22.52 -2.43 -7.48
C GLU A 23 23.12 -3.37 -8.53
N LEU A 24 23.11 -4.69 -8.28
CA LEU A 24 23.64 -5.67 -9.21
C LEU A 24 22.57 -6.05 -10.26
N PRO A 25 22.77 -5.72 -11.56
CA PRO A 25 21.72 -5.88 -12.59
C PRO A 25 21.39 -7.34 -12.94
N PHE A 26 22.14 -8.30 -12.39
CA PHE A 26 21.99 -9.74 -12.63
C PHE A 26 21.41 -10.50 -11.43
N VAL A 27 21.03 -9.78 -10.37
CA VAL A 27 20.49 -10.38 -9.13
C VAL A 27 19.00 -10.10 -9.06
N GLU A 28 18.20 -11.16 -9.18
CA GLU A 28 16.77 -11.13 -8.89
C GLU A 28 16.56 -11.50 -7.41
N ILE A 29 15.93 -10.59 -6.67
CA ILE A 29 15.61 -10.79 -5.24
C ILE A 29 14.21 -11.37 -5.16
N GLU A 30 14.12 -12.67 -4.86
CA GLU A 30 12.87 -13.32 -4.51
C GLU A 30 12.48 -12.90 -3.07
N GLU A 31 11.66 -11.85 -2.93
CA GLU A 31 11.02 -11.53 -1.63
C GLU A 31 10.03 -12.65 -1.31
N SER A 32 10.40 -13.54 -0.38
CA SER A 32 9.46 -14.50 0.19
C SER A 32 8.35 -13.73 0.90
N ALA A 33 7.10 -13.90 0.43
CA ALA A 33 5.90 -13.24 0.93
C ALA A 33 5.48 -13.67 2.36
N ASP A 34 6.41 -14.16 3.18
CA ASP A 34 6.20 -14.61 4.54
C ASP A 34 6.92 -13.66 5.49
N GLU A 35 6.25 -12.53 5.78
CA GLU A 35 6.34 -11.68 6.99
C GLU A 35 5.82 -10.27 6.66
N LYS A 36 4.52 -10.17 6.39
CA LYS A 36 3.78 -8.89 6.47
C LYS A 36 2.67 -8.97 7.51
N THR A 37 2.99 -9.45 8.70
CA THR A 37 2.19 -9.16 9.90
C THR A 37 2.78 -7.95 10.61
N GLY A 38 2.45 -6.75 10.12
CA GLY A 38 2.87 -5.52 10.80
C GLY A 38 2.80 -4.28 9.92
N LYS A 39 1.64 -3.63 9.92
CA LYS A 39 1.40 -2.25 9.45
C LYS A 39 1.76 -1.98 7.98
N SER A 40 0.78 -2.16 7.11
CA SER A 40 0.54 -1.17 6.06
C SER A 40 -0.95 -0.90 5.94
N GLY A 41 -1.40 0.23 6.51
CA GLY A 41 -2.52 0.97 5.95
C GLY A 41 -2.07 1.49 4.59
N LYS A 42 -2.00 0.61 3.60
CA LYS A 42 -1.71 0.92 2.21
C LYS A 42 -3.06 0.87 1.54
N GLY A 43 -3.58 2.06 1.24
CA GLY A 43 -4.90 2.27 0.67
C GLY A 43 -5.14 1.25 -0.43
N ASP A 44 -6.04 0.32 -0.13
CA ASP A 44 -6.73 -0.41 -1.17
C ASP A 44 -7.29 0.68 -2.07
N LYS A 45 -6.90 0.69 -3.34
CA LYS A 45 -7.53 1.56 -4.34
C LYS A 45 -8.92 0.99 -4.55
N GLY A 46 -9.78 1.11 -3.54
CA GLY A 46 -11.21 0.88 -3.65
C GLY A 46 -11.64 1.68 -4.86
N SER A 47 -12.12 0.97 -5.87
CA SER A 47 -12.59 1.58 -7.09
C SER A 47 -13.69 2.57 -6.71
N VAL A 48 -13.84 3.65 -7.47
CA VAL A 48 -14.96 4.58 -7.26
C VAL A 48 -16.31 3.84 -7.32
N ALA A 49 -16.33 2.68 -7.99
CA ALA A 49 -17.49 1.81 -8.05
C ALA A 49 -17.85 1.16 -6.71
N ASP A 50 -16.88 0.91 -5.84
CA ASP A 50 -17.12 0.39 -4.48
C ASP A 50 -17.79 1.41 -3.56
N LEU A 51 -17.84 2.69 -3.98
CA LEU A 51 -18.53 3.76 -3.28
C LEU A 51 -19.95 4.01 -3.82
N PHE A 52 -20.33 3.37 -4.94
CA PHE A 52 -21.70 3.43 -5.45
C PHE A 52 -22.64 2.66 -4.51
N GLY A 53 -23.85 3.17 -4.30
CA GLY A 53 -24.82 2.56 -3.37
C GLY A 53 -24.71 3.00 -1.90
N LEU A 54 -23.59 3.58 -1.46
CA LEU A 54 -23.46 4.18 -0.10
C LEU A 54 -24.49 5.28 0.19
N TRP A 55 -25.11 5.82 -0.87
CA TRP A 55 -26.08 6.90 -0.82
C TRP A 55 -27.53 6.44 -1.05
N GLU A 56 -27.77 5.16 -1.37
CA GLU A 56 -29.11 4.63 -1.74
C GLU A 56 -30.16 4.84 -0.63
N ASN A 57 -29.75 4.70 0.63
CA ASN A 57 -30.64 4.89 1.79
C ASN A 57 -30.56 6.29 2.42
N ARG A 58 -29.84 7.23 1.79
CA ARG A 58 -29.72 8.60 2.30
C ARG A 58 -30.63 9.54 1.50
N LYS A 59 -31.51 10.24 2.20
CA LYS A 59 -32.29 11.35 1.63
C LYS A 59 -31.37 12.56 1.46
N ILE A 60 -30.62 12.63 0.36
CA ILE A 60 -29.76 13.78 0.05
C ILE A 60 -30.54 14.72 -0.85
N THR A 61 -30.78 15.95 -0.37
CA THR A 61 -31.36 16.99 -1.21
C THR A 61 -30.26 17.82 -1.87
N LEU A 62 -30.56 18.39 -3.04
CA LEU A 62 -29.63 19.26 -3.77
C LEU A 62 -29.18 20.47 -2.92
N SER A 63 -30.07 20.97 -2.07
CA SER A 63 -29.80 22.04 -1.11
C SER A 63 -28.76 21.65 -0.07
N ASP A 64 -28.80 20.42 0.44
CA ASP A 64 -27.86 19.95 1.46
C ASP A 64 -26.45 19.78 0.88
N ILE A 65 -26.35 19.29 -0.37
CA ILE A 65 -25.08 19.18 -1.09
C ILE A 65 -24.46 20.56 -1.27
N ARG A 66 -25.24 21.55 -1.76
CA ARG A 66 -24.75 22.92 -1.99
C ARG A 66 -24.29 23.60 -0.71
N LYS A 67 -25.05 23.46 0.39
CA LYS A 67 -24.66 23.99 1.71
C LYS A 67 -23.34 23.43 2.19
N LYS A 68 -23.10 22.12 2.01
CA LYS A 68 -21.89 21.45 2.49
C LYS A 68 -20.67 21.67 1.59
N ALA A 69 -20.87 21.79 0.27
CA ALA A 69 -19.79 21.98 -0.70
C ALA A 69 -19.31 23.43 -0.82
N TRP A 70 -20.23 24.39 -0.67
CA TRP A 70 -19.96 25.81 -0.88
C TRP A 70 -20.37 26.66 0.32
N ALA A 71 -20.10 26.18 1.54
CA ALA A 71 -20.10 27.03 2.72
C ALA A 71 -19.01 28.12 2.54
N ARG A 72 -19.32 29.17 1.78
CA ARG A 72 -18.64 30.45 1.81
C ARG A 72 -19.03 31.09 3.14
N ASN A 73 -18.20 30.87 4.16
CA ASN A 73 -18.01 31.89 5.17
C ASN A 73 -17.21 33.04 4.57
#